data_AF-A0A2M8NW13-F1
#
_entry.id   AF-A0A2M8NW13-F1
#
_cell.length_a   1.000
_cell.length_b   1.000
_cell.length_c   1.000
_cell.angle_alpha   90.00
_cell.angle_beta   90.00
_cell.angle_gamma   90.00
#
_symmetry.space_group_name_H-M   'P 1'
#
loop_
_entity.id
_entity.type
_entity.pdbx_description
1 polymer ?
#
loop_
_entity_poly.entity_id
_entity_poly.type
_entity_poly.pdbx_seq_one_letter_code
_entity_poly.pdbx_strand_id
1 'polypeptide(L)'
;DMPAGFGLHPYFQRTLTNSNDFAKVKLPYSQYFPLENMLTVGEALPIPKNAIWDYQRLHLLGDKPLDHVLTGRNGSQPIKIQYSHSKRELLIRSDPIFEHVVVYAPLRESFFAVEPVTNVNDGFNMMEKGIAGHGVFVLAPQERKKGKVIFEVK
;
A
#
# COMPACT_ATOMS: atom_id res chain seq x y z
N ASP A 1 7.27 15.01 -23.49
CA ASP A 1 6.94 14.69 -22.08
C ASP A 1 6.87 13.19 -21.89
N MET A 2 6.99 12.70 -20.65
CA MET A 2 7.01 11.27 -20.33
C MET A 2 6.07 10.96 -19.16
N PRO A 3 5.14 9.99 -19.28
CA PRO A 3 4.38 9.51 -18.13
C PRO A 3 5.30 8.76 -17.17
N ALA A 4 5.15 9.04 -15.88
CA ALA A 4 6.00 8.53 -14.83
C ALA A 4 5.21 8.26 -13.55
N GLY A 5 5.79 7.39 -12.75
CA GLY A 5 5.36 7.06 -11.40
C GLY A 5 6.52 6.40 -10.67
N PHE A 6 6.48 6.40 -9.34
CA PHE A 6 7.50 5.77 -8.51
C PHE A 6 6.92 5.26 -7.20
N GLY A 7 7.69 4.42 -6.51
CA GLY A 7 7.31 3.88 -5.22
C GLY A 7 8.49 3.24 -4.51
N LEU A 8 8.18 2.58 -3.40
CA LEU A 8 9.13 1.78 -2.64
C LEU A 8 8.60 0.36 -2.48
N HIS A 9 9.49 -0.62 -2.39
CA HIS A 9 9.13 -2.02 -2.22
C HIS A 9 9.70 -2.65 -0.92
N PRO A 10 9.43 -2.07 0.27
CA PRO A 10 10.00 -2.58 1.51
C PRO A 10 9.31 -3.87 1.95
N TYR A 11 10.11 -4.84 2.36
CA TYR A 11 9.64 -6.09 2.95
C TYR A 11 9.78 -6.07 4.47
N PHE A 12 8.80 -6.67 5.14
CA PHE A 12 8.72 -6.82 6.60
C PHE A 12 8.50 -8.29 6.95
N GLN A 13 8.95 -8.68 8.13
CA GLN A 13 8.81 -10.07 8.61
C GLN A 13 7.41 -10.29 9.18
N ARG A 14 6.77 -11.44 8.93
CA ARG A 14 5.48 -11.78 9.57
C ARG A 14 5.61 -11.97 11.08
N THR A 15 6.80 -12.33 11.56
CA THR A 15 7.11 -12.56 12.98
C THR A 15 8.43 -11.91 13.35
N LEU A 16 8.54 -11.32 14.55
CA LEU A 16 9.81 -10.83 15.11
C LEU A 16 10.23 -11.64 16.34
N THR A 17 11.54 -11.85 16.53
CA THR A 17 12.23 -12.51 17.66
C THR A 17 11.84 -13.97 18.00
N ASN A 18 10.56 -14.32 18.00
CA ASN A 18 10.00 -15.62 18.41
C ASN A 18 8.83 -15.99 17.47
N SER A 19 8.50 -17.28 17.37
CA SER A 19 7.43 -17.78 16.48
C SER A 19 6.02 -17.29 16.83
N ASN A 20 5.82 -16.64 17.99
CA ASN A 20 4.51 -16.21 18.47
C ASN A 20 4.28 -14.69 18.37
N ASP A 21 5.27 -13.91 17.91
CA ASP A 21 5.13 -12.45 17.81
C ASP A 21 4.77 -12.01 16.40
N PHE A 22 3.52 -12.25 16.03
CA PHE A 22 3.01 -11.98 14.69
C PHE A 22 2.71 -10.49 14.45
N ALA A 23 2.93 -10.05 13.23
CA ALA A 23 2.63 -8.71 12.77
C ALA A 23 1.12 -8.43 12.84
N LYS A 24 0.75 -7.31 13.46
CA LYS A 24 -0.54 -6.64 13.28
C LYS A 24 -0.36 -5.45 12.36
N VAL A 25 -1.23 -5.31 11.38
CA VAL A 25 -1.12 -4.28 10.33
C VAL A 25 -2.35 -3.38 10.36
N LYS A 26 -2.13 -2.08 10.13
CA LYS A 26 -3.16 -1.10 9.81
C LYS A 26 -2.76 -0.36 8.54
N LEU A 27 -3.64 -0.40 7.55
CA LEU A 27 -3.59 0.33 6.28
C LEU A 27 -4.74 1.33 6.27
N PRO A 28 -4.53 2.61 6.61
CA PRO A 28 -5.62 3.60 6.77
C PRO A 28 -6.14 4.10 5.41
N TYR A 29 -6.62 3.20 4.57
CA TYR A 29 -7.08 3.43 3.19
C TYR A 29 -8.50 2.89 3.04
N SER A 30 -9.42 3.70 2.49
CA SER A 30 -10.85 3.37 2.45
C SER A 30 -11.32 2.76 1.13
N GLN A 31 -10.46 2.75 0.11
CA GLN A 31 -10.78 2.27 -1.23
C GLN A 31 -9.71 1.32 -1.77
N TYR A 32 -10.08 0.51 -2.75
CA TYR A 32 -9.20 -0.39 -3.48
C TYR A 32 -9.50 -0.32 -4.98
N PHE A 33 -8.55 -0.70 -5.82
CA PHE A 33 -8.83 -0.89 -7.25
C PHE A 33 -9.10 -2.38 -7.55
N PRO A 34 -10.16 -2.70 -8.31
CA PRO A 34 -10.37 -4.05 -8.84
C PRO A 34 -9.24 -4.45 -9.79
N LEU A 35 -8.74 -5.68 -9.62
CA LEU A 35 -7.65 -6.22 -10.43
C LEU A 35 -8.10 -7.44 -11.23
N GLU A 36 -7.68 -7.51 -12.49
CA GLU A 36 -7.69 -8.71 -13.32
C GLU A 36 -6.27 -8.98 -13.81
N ASN A 37 -5.74 -10.18 -13.56
CA ASN A 37 -4.34 -10.52 -13.87
C ASN A 37 -3.32 -9.50 -13.31
N MET A 38 -3.59 -8.96 -12.11
CA MET A 38 -2.80 -7.92 -11.44
C MET A 38 -2.74 -6.56 -12.16
N LEU A 39 -3.65 -6.33 -13.11
CA LEU A 39 -3.86 -5.04 -13.78
C LEU A 39 -5.16 -4.41 -13.31
N THR A 40 -5.17 -3.09 -13.16
CA THR A 40 -6.36 -2.34 -12.75
C THR A 40 -7.38 -2.30 -13.88
N VAL A 41 -8.63 -2.66 -13.60
CA VAL A 41 -9.70 -2.74 -14.62
C VAL A 41 -10.82 -1.72 -14.47
N GLY A 42 -10.70 -0.77 -13.54
CA GLY A 42 -11.72 0.26 -13.33
C GLY A 42 -11.33 1.32 -12.31
N GLU A 43 -12.31 2.11 -11.88
CA GLU A 43 -12.14 3.10 -10.82
C GLU A 43 -12.02 2.46 -9.43
N ALA A 44 -11.52 3.24 -8.47
CA ALA A 44 -11.43 2.82 -7.09
C ALA A 44 -12.82 2.61 -6.48
N LEU A 45 -13.01 1.50 -5.77
CA LEU A 45 -14.24 1.16 -5.06
C LEU A 45 -14.03 1.20 -3.54
N PRO A 46 -15.05 1.51 -2.74
CA PRO A 46 -14.97 1.39 -1.28
C PRO A 46 -14.63 -0.04 -0.85
N ILE A 47 -13.80 -0.19 0.18
CA ILE A 47 -13.55 -1.51 0.79
C ILE A 47 -14.87 -2.07 1.34
N PRO A 48 -15.28 -3.30 0.97
CA PRO A 48 -16.49 -3.91 1.49
C PRO A 48 -16.43 -4.06 3.02
N LYS A 49 -17.52 -3.75 3.73
CA LYS A 49 -17.57 -3.73 5.22
C LYS A 49 -17.12 -5.03 5.92
N ASN A 50 -17.20 -6.17 5.23
CA ASN A 50 -16.84 -7.49 5.75
C ASN A 50 -15.69 -8.12 4.97
N ALA A 51 -14.92 -7.32 4.22
CA ALA A 51 -13.73 -7.80 3.57
C ALA A 51 -12.76 -8.34 4.63
N ILE A 52 -12.40 -9.62 4.51
CA ILE A 52 -11.39 -10.29 5.35
C ILE A 52 -10.00 -9.63 5.25
N TRP A 53 -9.81 -8.78 4.25
CA TRP A 53 -8.62 -8.00 3.97
C TRP A 53 -8.79 -6.51 4.33
N ASP A 54 -9.85 -6.13 5.07
CA ASP A 54 -10.02 -4.79 5.59
C ASP A 54 -9.05 -4.52 6.76
N TYR A 55 -7.94 -3.86 6.46
CA TYR A 55 -6.94 -3.42 7.44
C TYR A 55 -7.06 -1.93 7.78
N GLN A 56 -8.20 -1.28 7.58
CA GLN A 56 -8.40 0.12 8.01
C GLN A 56 -8.17 0.33 9.52
N ARG A 57 -8.33 -0.73 10.30
CA ARG A 57 -8.00 -0.82 11.72
C ARG A 57 -6.87 -1.82 11.93
N LEU A 58 -6.23 -1.75 13.09
CA LEU A 58 -5.12 -2.63 13.44
C LEU A 58 -5.63 -4.06 13.66
N HIS A 59 -5.23 -4.97 12.78
CA HIS A 59 -5.61 -6.39 12.85
C HIS A 59 -4.40 -7.29 12.67
N LEU A 60 -4.47 -8.50 13.21
CA LEU A 60 -3.46 -9.53 12.95
C LEU A 60 -3.37 -9.78 11.44
N LEU A 61 -2.16 -9.79 10.88
CA LEU A 61 -1.97 -10.17 9.49
C LEU A 61 -2.28 -11.67 9.38
N GLY A 62 -3.44 -11.99 8.81
CA GLY A 62 -3.93 -13.37 8.75
C GLY A 62 -3.17 -14.26 7.77
N ASP A 63 -3.63 -15.51 7.68
CA ASP A 63 -3.10 -16.55 6.80
C ASP A 63 -3.79 -16.57 5.43
N LYS A 64 -4.31 -15.43 4.97
CA LYS A 64 -4.88 -15.28 3.63
C LYS A 64 -3.96 -14.42 2.78
N PRO A 65 -3.80 -14.74 1.49
CA PRO A 65 -2.98 -13.93 0.62
C PRO A 65 -3.59 -12.54 0.48
N LEU A 66 -2.73 -11.51 0.51
CA LEU A 66 -3.10 -10.16 0.13
C LEU A 66 -2.27 -9.78 -1.09
N ASP A 67 -2.93 -9.23 -2.09
CA ASP A 67 -2.28 -8.59 -3.23
C ASP A 67 -3.24 -7.52 -3.77
N HIS A 68 -3.21 -6.35 -3.14
CA HIS A 68 -4.16 -5.26 -3.42
C HIS A 68 -3.44 -3.94 -3.55
N VAL A 69 -3.94 -3.08 -4.43
CA VAL A 69 -3.62 -1.65 -4.46
C VAL A 69 -4.77 -0.86 -3.84
N LEU A 70 -4.44 -0.07 -2.82
CA LEU A 70 -5.40 0.69 -2.02
C LEU A 70 -5.23 2.19 -2.23
N THR A 71 -6.32 2.96 -2.09
CA THR A 71 -6.34 4.43 -2.15
C THR A 71 -7.36 5.01 -1.15
N GLY A 72 -7.56 6.33 -1.15
CA GLY A 72 -8.42 7.01 -0.20
C GLY A 72 -7.82 7.01 1.21
N ARG A 73 -6.58 7.48 1.35
CA ARG A 73 -5.92 7.57 2.66
C ARG A 73 -6.74 8.44 3.62
N ASN A 74 -6.98 7.94 4.83
CA ASN A 74 -7.65 8.66 5.90
C ASN A 74 -6.72 9.72 6.52
N GLY A 75 -6.67 10.89 5.89
CA GLY A 75 -5.88 12.04 6.33
C GLY A 75 -4.39 11.74 6.39
N SER A 76 -3.72 12.18 7.47
CA SER A 76 -2.29 11.98 7.72
C SER A 76 -1.98 10.74 8.57
N GLN A 77 -2.97 9.84 8.74
CA GLN A 77 -2.76 8.64 9.54
C GLN A 77 -1.65 7.77 8.93
N PRO A 78 -0.70 7.28 9.74
CA PRO A 78 0.36 6.40 9.25
C PRO A 78 -0.19 5.00 8.99
N ILE A 79 0.44 4.29 8.06
CA ILE A 79 0.42 2.83 8.07
C ILE A 79 1.15 2.38 9.34
N LYS A 80 0.64 1.34 10.00
CA LYS A 80 1.22 0.79 11.23
C LYS A 80 1.46 -0.70 11.08
N ILE A 81 2.65 -1.14 11.48
CA ILE A 81 3.00 -2.55 11.68
C ILE A 81 3.42 -2.70 13.15
N GLN A 82 2.80 -3.62 13.88
CA GLN A 82 3.02 -3.80 15.32
C GLN A 82 3.30 -5.26 15.66
N TYR A 83 4.31 -5.49 16.49
CA TYR A 83 4.66 -6.78 17.07
C TYR A 83 4.51 -6.67 18.59
N SER A 84 3.44 -7.26 19.11
CA SER A 84 2.98 -7.00 20.47
C SER A 84 3.92 -7.57 21.55
N HIS A 85 4.54 -8.74 21.32
CA HIS A 85 5.40 -9.38 22.33
C HIS A 85 6.76 -8.67 22.44
N SER A 86 7.36 -8.31 21.31
CA SER A 86 8.61 -7.52 21.25
C SER A 86 8.42 -6.06 21.64
N LYS A 87 7.16 -5.62 21.80
CA LYS A 87 6.79 -4.21 22.03
C LYS A 87 7.38 -3.29 20.96
N ARG A 88 7.40 -3.75 19.71
CA ARG A 88 7.90 -2.99 18.56
C ARG A 88 6.75 -2.48 17.70
N GLU A 89 6.88 -1.23 17.28
CA GLU A 89 5.95 -0.61 16.34
C GLU A 89 6.73 0.11 15.25
N LEU A 90 6.31 -0.07 14.00
CA LEU A 90 6.77 0.69 12.86
C LEU A 90 5.61 1.55 12.35
N LEU A 91 5.86 2.85 12.23
CA LEU A 91 4.98 3.80 11.57
C LEU A 91 5.57 4.18 10.22
N ILE A 92 4.78 4.04 9.15
CA ILE A 92 5.16 4.44 7.80
C ILE A 92 4.33 5.67 7.43
N ARG A 93 5.01 6.79 7.19
CA ARG A 93 4.42 8.06 6.76
C ARG A 93 4.95 8.38 5.38
N SER A 94 4.10 8.85 4.50
CA SER A 94 4.56 9.29 3.18
C SER A 94 3.86 10.57 2.75
N ASP A 95 4.59 11.37 1.98
CA ASP A 95 4.08 12.60 1.39
C ASP A 95 2.80 12.32 0.56
N PRO A 96 1.93 13.33 0.37
CA PRO A 96 0.67 13.17 -0.36
C PRO A 96 0.80 12.61 -1.78
N ILE A 97 1.97 12.74 -2.42
CA ILE A 97 2.22 12.19 -3.75
C ILE A 97 2.11 10.66 -3.82
N PHE A 98 2.29 9.96 -2.69
CA PHE A 98 2.05 8.52 -2.60
C PHE A 98 0.57 8.26 -2.29
N GLU A 99 -0.27 8.52 -3.30
CA GLU A 99 -1.73 8.42 -3.24
C GLU A 99 -2.22 6.98 -3.02
N HIS A 100 -1.37 5.99 -3.34
CA HIS A 100 -1.70 4.58 -3.27
C HIS A 100 -0.75 3.82 -2.34
N VAL A 101 -1.18 2.64 -1.92
CA VAL A 101 -0.32 1.64 -1.28
C VAL A 101 -0.60 0.27 -1.88
N VAL A 102 0.44 -0.44 -2.30
CA VAL A 102 0.34 -1.87 -2.59
C VAL A 102 0.61 -2.65 -1.31
N VAL A 103 -0.22 -3.64 -1.02
CA VAL A 103 0.03 -4.62 0.04
C VAL A 103 0.14 -6.00 -0.58
N TYR A 104 1.28 -6.64 -0.34
CA TYR A 104 1.56 -7.99 -0.79
C TYR A 104 1.91 -8.87 0.40
N ALA A 105 1.11 -9.89 0.68
CA ALA A 105 1.31 -10.81 1.78
C ALA A 105 1.06 -12.25 1.30
N PRO A 106 2.03 -12.91 0.66
CA PRO A 106 1.87 -14.25 0.12
C PRO A 106 1.63 -15.30 1.21
N LEU A 107 0.98 -16.39 0.83
CA LEU A 107 0.77 -17.56 1.69
C LEU A 107 2.10 -18.26 1.97
N ARG A 108 2.26 -18.78 3.19
CA ARG A 108 3.39 -19.64 3.61
C ARG A 108 4.79 -19.00 3.54
N GLU A 109 4.86 -17.71 3.27
CA GLU A 109 6.11 -16.95 3.32
C GLU A 109 6.25 -16.24 4.67
N SER A 110 7.50 -16.05 5.10
CA SER A 110 7.80 -15.37 6.36
C SER A 110 7.78 -13.84 6.26
N PHE A 111 7.40 -13.29 5.11
CA PHE A 111 7.43 -11.85 4.83
C PHE A 111 6.12 -11.33 4.24
N PHE A 112 6.01 -10.00 4.20
CA PHE A 112 5.01 -9.24 3.46
C PHE A 112 5.60 -7.89 3.05
N ALA A 113 5.03 -7.21 2.06
CA ALA A 113 5.41 -5.88 1.62
C ALA A 113 4.28 -4.88 1.81
N VAL A 114 4.65 -3.63 2.12
CA VAL A 114 3.73 -2.50 2.14
C VAL A 114 4.40 -1.33 1.43
N GLU A 115 3.83 -0.95 0.30
CA GLU A 115 4.54 -0.24 -0.76
C GLU A 115 3.84 1.09 -1.05
N PRO A 116 4.26 2.21 -0.44
CA PRO A 116 3.80 3.51 -0.87
C PRO A 116 4.22 3.75 -2.33
N VAL A 117 3.23 3.97 -3.19
CA VAL A 117 3.40 4.14 -4.64
C VAL A 117 2.60 5.37 -5.09
N THR A 118 3.11 6.06 -6.11
CA THR A 118 2.42 7.21 -6.69
C THR A 118 1.31 6.81 -7.63
N ASN A 119 1.42 5.65 -8.30
CA ASN A 119 0.48 5.19 -9.32
C ASN A 119 0.04 3.74 -9.08
N VAL A 120 -1.10 3.38 -9.67
CA VAL A 120 -1.63 2.02 -9.66
C VAL A 120 -0.99 1.16 -10.75
N ASN A 121 -1.17 -0.16 -10.63
CA ASN A 121 -0.93 -1.12 -11.70
C ASN A 121 -1.72 -0.72 -12.94
N ASP A 122 -1.14 -0.85 -14.13
CA ASP A 122 -1.75 -0.42 -15.40
C ASP A 122 -2.03 1.10 -15.52
N GLY A 123 -1.44 1.92 -14.64
CA GLY A 123 -1.76 3.34 -14.55
C GLY A 123 -1.59 4.13 -15.87
N PHE A 124 -0.63 3.77 -16.72
CA PHE A 124 -0.44 4.44 -18.02
C PHE A 124 -1.61 4.18 -18.98
N ASN A 125 -2.10 2.94 -19.02
CA ASN A 125 -3.25 2.58 -19.86
C ASN A 125 -4.55 3.16 -19.29
N MET A 126 -4.68 3.24 -17.96
CA MET A 126 -5.79 3.97 -17.32
C MET A 126 -5.77 5.45 -17.69
N MET A 127 -4.60 6.09 -17.65
CA MET A 127 -4.41 7.48 -18.06
C MET A 127 -4.82 7.69 -19.53
N GLU A 128 -4.37 6.82 -20.44
CA GLU A 128 -4.75 6.87 -21.86
C GLU A 128 -6.26 6.72 -22.06
N LYS A 129 -6.91 5.86 -21.27
CA LYS A 129 -8.37 5.67 -21.28
C LYS A 129 -9.16 6.77 -20.56
N GLY A 130 -8.49 7.74 -19.93
CA GLY A 130 -9.12 8.81 -19.16
C GLY A 130 -9.77 8.37 -17.84
N ILE A 131 -9.37 7.21 -17.30
CA ILE A 131 -9.90 6.69 -16.03
C ILE A 131 -9.19 7.38 -14.86
N ALA A 132 -9.95 7.98 -13.95
CA ALA A 132 -9.39 8.74 -12.83
C ALA A 132 -8.68 7.84 -11.80
N GLY A 133 -7.83 8.46 -10.97
CA GLY A 133 -7.16 7.78 -9.85
C GLY A 133 -5.97 6.91 -10.26
N HIS A 134 -5.44 7.06 -11.48
CA HIS A 134 -4.28 6.30 -11.94
C HIS A 134 -2.96 6.66 -11.24
N GLY A 135 -2.86 7.87 -10.67
CA GLY A 135 -1.68 8.36 -9.94
C GLY A 135 -0.41 8.64 -10.77
N VAL A 136 -0.42 8.28 -12.05
CA VAL A 136 0.58 8.71 -13.05
C VAL A 136 0.64 10.24 -13.16
N PHE A 137 1.85 10.78 -13.29
CA PHE A 137 2.08 12.17 -13.66
C PHE A 137 2.97 12.23 -14.91
N VAL A 138 2.86 13.33 -15.66
CA VAL A 138 3.65 13.55 -16.88
C VAL A 138 4.79 14.52 -16.55
N LEU A 139 6.02 14.20 -16.95
CA LEU A 139 7.20 15.05 -16.78
C LEU A 139 7.63 15.65 -18.11
N ALA A 140 7.75 16.97 -18.14
CA ALA A 140 8.46 17.67 -19.21
C ALA A 140 9.99 17.46 -19.10
N PRO A 141 10.78 17.69 -20.17
CA PRO A 141 12.23 17.71 -20.08
C PRO A 141 12.71 18.63 -18.94
N GLN A 142 13.62 18.14 -18.10
CA GLN A 142 14.14 18.81 -16.90
C GLN A 142 13.16 19.00 -15.72
N GLU A 143 11.89 18.60 -15.86
CA GLU A 143 10.96 18.59 -14.74
C GLU A 143 11.32 17.48 -13.74
N ARG A 144 11.07 17.72 -12.45
CA ARG A 144 11.36 16.78 -11.37
C ARG A 144 10.18 16.69 -10.41
N LYS A 145 9.84 15.46 -10.04
CA LYS A 145 8.92 15.18 -8.93
C LYS A 145 9.66 14.43 -7.81
N LYS A 146 9.26 14.69 -6.57
CA LYS A 146 9.90 14.13 -5.38
C LYS A 146 8.84 13.77 -4.36
N GLY A 147 9.13 12.76 -3.55
CA GLY A 147 8.32 12.39 -2.40
C GLY A 147 9.21 11.80 -1.32
N LYS A 148 8.78 11.92 -0.07
CA LYS A 148 9.43 11.34 1.09
C LYS A 148 8.56 10.25 1.70
N VAL A 149 9.20 9.17 2.13
CA VAL A 149 8.61 8.16 3.02
C VAL A 149 9.50 8.05 4.26
N ILE A 150 8.89 8.08 5.43
CA ILE A 150 9.55 7.99 6.74
C ILE A 150 9.12 6.70 7.40
N PHE A 151 10.09 5.89 7.79
CA PHE A 151 9.95 4.66 8.57
C PHE A 151 10.41 4.94 9.99
N GLU A 152 9.47 5.06 10.93
CA GLU A 152 9.73 5.41 12.33
C GLU A 152 9.53 4.17 13.22
N VAL A 153 10.62 3.67 13.82
CA VAL A 153 10.58 2.52 14.74
C VAL A 153 10.44 3.00 16.18
N LYS A 154 9.53 2.37 16.92
CA LYS A 154 9.29 2.55 18.36
C LYS A 154 9.52 1.24 19.10
#